data_AF-A0AAN4ZQK1-F1
#
_entry.id   AF-A0AAN4ZQK1-F1
#
_cell.length_a   1.000
_cell.length_b   1.000
_cell.length_c   1.000
_cell.angle_alpha   90.00
_cell.angle_beta   90.00
_cell.angle_gamma   90.00
#
_symmetry.space_group_name_H-M   'P 1'
#
loop_
_entity.id
_entity.type
_entity.pdbx_description
1 polymer ?
#
loop_
_entity_poly.entity_id
_entity_poly.type
_entity_poly.pdbx_seq_one_letter_code
_entity_poly.pdbx_strand_id
1 'polypeptide(L)'
;VSASFCYYFHTLTVCFYCCAIFVTFSQLVFRYLILHSDGNMRVEWWCFPFTAGCVAMHINASHNQTETEILEEIVHRKFPEFSELPINGHDSFSIPVVIVNCFYLICLPSLWSTTFLLRSKILTLLEGQVKMSQRSKLLQKAFVKSVTVQACLSLLALYPSFAYFIGQLISIHEENFLDGCFFFLQLQFAITPLVTIYYIPNYRRAVRHIVGLPSESSLGPNTVSFSPVTTEKIIDLQI
;
A
#
# COMPACT_ATOMS: atom_id res chain seq x y z
N VAL A 1 30.08 3.37 1.54
CA VAL A 1 29.03 3.13 0.51
C VAL A 1 29.00 4.35 -0.38
N SER A 2 28.93 4.21 -1.72
CA SER A 2 28.91 5.36 -2.63
C SER A 2 27.57 6.11 -2.56
N ALA A 3 27.58 7.44 -2.65
CA ALA A 3 26.36 8.25 -2.67
C ALA A 3 25.45 7.91 -3.88
N SER A 4 26.01 7.54 -5.03
CA SER A 4 25.22 7.09 -6.19
C SER A 4 24.51 5.77 -5.92
N PHE A 5 25.13 4.88 -5.14
CA PHE A 5 24.51 3.63 -4.70
C PHE A 5 23.33 3.91 -3.75
N CYS A 6 23.52 4.79 -2.76
CA CYS A 6 22.44 5.22 -1.87
C CYS A 6 21.26 5.83 -2.65
N TYR A 7 21.55 6.72 -3.60
CA TYR A 7 20.54 7.34 -4.45
C TYR A 7 19.78 6.31 -5.30
N TYR A 8 20.48 5.33 -5.89
CA TYR A 8 19.83 4.25 -6.65
C TYR A 8 18.87 3.43 -5.79
N PHE A 9 19.31 3.02 -4.59
CA PHE A 9 18.46 2.26 -3.66
C PHE A 9 17.28 3.08 -3.16
N HIS A 10 17.47 4.39 -2.98
CA HIS A 10 16.39 5.30 -2.70
C HIS A 10 15.34 5.25 -3.81
N THR A 11 15.73 5.55 -5.05
CA THR A 11 14.83 5.54 -6.21
C THR A 11 14.09 4.19 -6.37
N LEU A 12 14.79 3.08 -6.14
CA LEU A 12 14.23 1.73 -6.18
C LEU A 12 13.21 1.47 -5.05
N THR A 13 13.47 1.97 -3.85
CA THR A 13 12.54 1.86 -2.71
C THR A 13 11.22 2.58 -3.01
N VAL A 14 11.30 3.80 -3.55
CA VAL A 14 10.09 4.56 -3.93
C VAL A 14 9.36 3.89 -5.11
N CYS A 15 10.10 3.30 -6.06
CA CYS A 15 9.50 2.51 -7.14
C CYS A 15 8.69 1.31 -6.61
N PHE A 16 9.27 0.51 -5.70
CA PHE A 16 8.57 -0.62 -5.09
C PHE A 16 7.37 -0.19 -4.27
N TYR A 17 7.46 0.99 -3.67
CA TYR A 17 6.37 1.58 -2.91
C TYR A 17 5.15 1.83 -3.81
N CYS A 18 5.37 2.50 -4.94
CA CYS A 18 4.35 2.69 -5.97
C CYS A 18 3.75 1.38 -6.48
N CYS A 19 4.61 0.41 -6.78
CA CYS A 19 4.16 -0.91 -7.23
C CYS A 19 3.29 -1.60 -6.18
N ALA A 20 3.65 -1.49 -4.89
CA ALA A 20 2.86 -2.07 -3.80
C ALA A 20 1.46 -1.44 -3.67
N ILE A 21 1.35 -0.11 -3.78
CA ILE A 21 0.04 0.57 -3.79
C ILE A 21 -0.80 0.11 -4.98
N PHE A 22 -0.22 0.06 -6.17
CA PHE A 22 -0.95 -0.36 -7.36
C PHE A 22 -1.41 -1.82 -7.29
N VAL A 23 -0.56 -2.73 -6.79
CA VAL A 23 -0.94 -4.13 -6.57
C VAL A 23 -2.10 -4.21 -5.58
N THR A 24 -2.06 -3.42 -4.50
CA THR A 24 -3.13 -3.34 -3.50
C THR A 24 -4.46 -2.86 -4.14
N PHE A 25 -4.41 -1.84 -4.99
CA PHE A 25 -5.55 -1.36 -5.75
C PHE A 25 -6.10 -2.43 -6.71
N SER A 26 -5.23 -3.04 -7.52
CA SER A 26 -5.59 -4.10 -8.47
C SER A 26 -6.24 -5.30 -7.79
N GLN A 27 -5.81 -5.67 -6.58
CA GLN A 27 -6.46 -6.72 -5.78
C GLN A 27 -7.92 -6.37 -5.40
N LEU A 28 -8.23 -5.10 -5.13
CA LEU A 28 -9.61 -4.67 -4.87
C LEU A 28 -10.44 -4.66 -6.14
N VAL A 29 -9.89 -4.15 -7.25
CA VAL A 29 -10.57 -4.15 -8.56
C VAL A 29 -10.92 -5.57 -8.97
N PHE A 30 -9.95 -6.48 -8.91
CA PHE A 30 -10.15 -7.90 -9.22
C PHE A 30 -11.29 -8.52 -8.40
N ARG A 31 -11.32 -8.24 -7.09
CA ARG A 31 -12.39 -8.72 -6.21
C ARG A 31 -13.74 -8.13 -6.54
N TYR A 32 -13.79 -6.82 -6.79
CA TYR A 32 -15.02 -6.14 -7.18
C TYR A 32 -15.61 -6.79 -8.44
N LEU A 33 -14.77 -7.06 -9.44
CA LEU A 33 -15.20 -7.70 -10.69
C LEU A 33 -15.65 -9.15 -10.49
N ILE A 34 -14.93 -9.95 -9.68
CA ILE A 34 -15.36 -11.30 -9.31
C ILE A 34 -16.75 -11.28 -8.66
N LEU A 35 -17.01 -10.34 -7.76
CA LEU A 35 -18.30 -10.22 -7.09
C LEU A 35 -19.41 -9.73 -8.02
N HIS A 36 -19.06 -8.99 -9.08
CA HIS A 36 -20.01 -8.52 -10.09
C HIS A 36 -20.26 -9.54 -11.21
N SER A 37 -19.61 -10.70 -11.19
CA SER A 37 -19.77 -11.77 -12.18
C SER A 37 -19.40 -11.40 -13.62
N ASP A 38 -18.62 -10.34 -13.82
CA ASP A 38 -17.99 -10.04 -15.10
C ASP A 38 -16.73 -10.91 -15.26
N GLY A 39 -16.96 -12.15 -15.70
CA GLY A 39 -15.95 -13.21 -15.73
C GLY A 39 -14.82 -13.06 -16.76
N ASN A 40 -14.64 -11.89 -17.37
CA ASN A 40 -13.75 -11.75 -18.54
C ASN A 40 -12.76 -10.57 -18.48
N MET A 41 -12.42 -10.08 -17.29
CA MET A 41 -11.36 -9.08 -17.16
C MET A 41 -10.08 -9.69 -16.59
N ARG A 42 -9.09 -9.78 -17.47
CA ARG A 42 -7.70 -10.13 -17.21
C ARG A 42 -6.96 -9.01 -16.45
N VAL A 43 -7.49 -8.56 -15.30
CA VAL A 43 -6.89 -7.49 -14.47
C VAL A 43 -5.46 -7.80 -14.04
N GLU A 44 -5.12 -9.08 -13.91
CA GLU A 44 -3.75 -9.55 -13.65
C GLU A 44 -2.75 -8.99 -14.68
N TRP A 45 -3.18 -8.84 -15.93
CA TRP A 45 -2.33 -8.31 -17.00
C TRP A 45 -2.13 -6.81 -16.92
N TRP A 46 -2.86 -6.08 -16.07
CA TRP A 46 -2.67 -4.64 -15.86
C TRP A 46 -1.50 -4.34 -14.93
N CYS A 47 -1.14 -5.27 -14.04
CA CYS A 47 0.01 -5.15 -13.16
C CYS A 47 1.32 -5.08 -13.94
N PHE A 48 1.49 -5.88 -14.99
CA PHE A 48 2.72 -5.91 -15.77
C PHE A 48 3.08 -4.57 -16.44
N PRO A 49 2.23 -3.96 -17.29
CA PRO A 49 2.57 -2.70 -17.95
C PRO A 49 2.70 -1.55 -16.96
N PHE A 50 1.89 -1.52 -15.89
CA PHE A 50 2.02 -0.50 -14.86
C PHE A 50 3.36 -0.62 -14.12
N THR A 51 3.71 -1.81 -13.64
CA THR A 51 4.98 -2.05 -12.96
C THR A 51 6.17 -1.78 -13.88
N ALA A 52 6.11 -2.23 -15.14
CA ALA A 52 7.15 -1.96 -16.12
C ALA A 52 7.32 -0.45 -16.38
N GLY A 53 6.22 0.29 -16.55
CA GLY A 53 6.25 1.74 -16.72
C GLY A 53 6.80 2.47 -15.49
N CYS A 54 6.38 2.06 -14.28
CA CYS A 54 6.87 2.61 -13.03
C CYS A 54 8.38 2.38 -12.87
N VAL A 55 8.85 1.16 -13.13
CA VAL A 55 10.28 0.81 -13.08
C VAL A 55 11.06 1.59 -14.13
N ALA A 56 10.57 1.67 -15.38
CA ALA A 56 11.24 2.41 -16.44
C ALA A 56 11.38 3.91 -16.10
N MET A 57 10.34 4.52 -15.54
CA MET A 57 10.36 5.91 -15.07
C MET A 57 11.43 6.13 -13.98
N HIS A 58 11.51 5.23 -13.00
CA HIS A 58 12.48 5.33 -11.91
C HIS A 58 13.91 5.04 -12.37
N ILE A 59 14.12 4.08 -13.27
CA ILE A 59 15.42 3.84 -13.90
C ILE A 59 15.84 5.06 -14.72
N ASN A 60 14.92 5.67 -15.47
CA ASN A 60 15.19 6.90 -16.23
C ASN A 60 15.63 8.05 -15.31
N ALA A 61 14.92 8.25 -14.19
CA ALA A 61 15.33 9.22 -13.18
C ALA A 61 16.69 8.87 -12.56
N SER A 62 16.97 7.59 -12.31
CA SER A 62 18.25 7.18 -11.75
C SER A 62 19.42 7.33 -12.73
N HIS A 63 19.19 7.14 -14.02
CA HIS A 63 20.24 7.24 -15.03
C HIS A 63 20.55 8.68 -15.43
N ASN A 64 19.53 9.54 -15.52
CA ASN A 64 19.68 10.94 -15.95
C ASN A 64 19.92 11.89 -14.77
N GLN A 65 20.82 11.52 -13.84
CA GLN A 65 21.20 12.36 -12.71
C GLN A 65 21.86 13.66 -13.19
N THR A 66 21.73 14.72 -12.39
CA THR A 66 22.49 15.95 -12.62
C THR A 66 23.97 15.68 -12.37
N GLU A 67 24.85 16.26 -13.20
CA GLU A 67 26.29 16.10 -13.03
C GLU A 67 26.73 16.52 -11.62
N THR A 68 27.50 15.65 -10.96
CA THR A 68 27.89 15.81 -9.56
C THR A 68 28.60 17.14 -9.31
N GLU A 69 29.48 17.57 -10.23
CA GLU A 69 30.23 18.82 -10.12
C GLU A 69 29.32 20.05 -10.02
N ILE A 70 28.28 20.11 -10.87
CA ILE A 70 27.29 21.20 -10.88
C ILE A 70 26.48 21.19 -9.57
N LEU A 71 26.11 20.00 -9.11
CA LEU A 71 25.30 19.85 -7.89
C LEU A 71 26.10 20.22 -6.64
N GLU A 72 27.37 19.81 -6.57
CA GLU A 72 28.30 20.20 -5.50
C GLU A 72 28.48 21.72 -5.47
N GLU A 73 28.68 22.37 -6.62
CA GLU A 73 28.79 23.84 -6.68
C GLU A 73 27.54 24.54 -6.14
N ILE A 74 26.35 24.09 -6.53
CA ILE A 74 25.07 24.66 -6.07
C ILE A 74 24.92 24.47 -4.55
N VAL A 75 25.21 23.28 -4.04
CA VAL A 75 25.06 22.97 -2.61
C VAL A 75 26.11 23.70 -1.79
N HIS A 76 27.39 23.72 -2.18
CA HIS A 76 28.44 24.44 -1.46
C HIS A 76 28.15 25.94 -1.37
N ARG A 77 27.56 26.51 -2.43
CA ARG A 77 27.15 27.92 -2.45
C ARG A 77 25.97 28.21 -1.52
N LYS A 78 25.02 27.28 -1.38
CA LYS A 78 23.75 27.50 -0.67
C LYS A 78 23.76 26.99 0.78
N PHE A 79 24.53 25.93 1.04
CA PHE A 79 24.64 25.20 2.29
C PHE A 79 26.11 24.79 2.52
N PRO A 80 26.99 25.74 2.87
CA PRO A 80 28.42 25.48 3.04
C PRO A 80 28.72 24.40 4.10
N GLU A 81 27.81 24.19 5.06
CA GLU A 81 27.89 23.14 6.08
C GLU A 81 27.95 21.72 5.52
N PHE A 82 27.44 21.48 4.30
CA PHE A 82 27.44 20.15 3.67
C PHE A 82 28.61 19.95 2.69
N SER A 83 29.63 20.82 2.73
CA SER A 83 30.71 20.80 1.73
C SER A 83 31.59 19.54 1.75
N GLU A 84 31.69 18.87 2.89
CA GLU A 84 32.48 17.65 3.05
C GLU A 84 31.68 16.36 2.75
N LEU A 85 30.37 16.47 2.51
CA LEU A 85 29.51 15.31 2.27
C LEU A 85 29.47 14.95 0.78
N PRO A 86 29.42 13.65 0.44
CA PRO A 86 29.24 13.23 -0.95
C PRO A 86 27.81 13.50 -1.41
N ILE A 87 27.65 14.39 -2.38
CA ILE A 87 26.33 14.84 -2.87
C ILE A 87 26.01 14.12 -4.17
N ASN A 88 24.80 13.57 -4.27
CA ASN A 88 24.27 13.01 -5.53
C ASN A 88 22.76 13.21 -5.60
N GLY A 89 22.25 13.41 -6.81
CA GLY A 89 20.83 13.54 -7.04
C GLY A 89 20.50 14.36 -8.27
N HIS A 90 19.53 15.24 -8.11
CA HIS A 90 18.96 16.03 -9.19
C HIS A 90 18.68 17.44 -8.74
N ASP A 91 18.75 18.37 -9.68
CA ASP A 91 18.08 19.65 -9.53
C ASP A 91 16.55 19.44 -9.44
N SER A 92 15.89 20.25 -8.61
CA SER A 92 14.45 20.18 -8.32
C SER A 92 13.57 20.27 -9.58
N PHE A 93 14.07 20.89 -10.64
CA PHE A 93 13.35 21.10 -11.91
C PHE A 93 13.82 20.21 -13.06
N SER A 94 14.68 19.23 -12.79
CA SER A 94 15.07 18.26 -13.81
C SER A 94 13.84 17.50 -14.34
N ILE A 95 13.77 17.32 -15.66
CA ILE A 95 12.63 16.66 -16.32
C ILE A 95 12.29 15.29 -15.69
N PRO A 96 13.26 14.41 -15.38
CA PRO A 96 12.94 13.12 -14.77
C PRO A 96 12.30 13.25 -13.39
N VAL A 97 12.77 14.18 -12.56
CA VAL A 97 12.19 14.45 -11.23
C VAL A 97 10.80 15.03 -11.34
N VAL A 98 10.57 15.97 -12.26
CA VAL A 98 9.24 16.55 -12.49
C VAL A 98 8.24 15.46 -12.91
N ILE A 99 8.62 14.58 -13.84
CA ILE A 99 7.77 13.47 -14.28
C ILE A 99 7.41 12.56 -13.10
N VAL A 100 8.41 12.14 -12.33
CA VAL A 100 8.25 11.27 -11.16
C VAL A 100 7.35 11.94 -10.13
N ASN A 101 7.59 13.21 -9.79
CA ASN A 101 6.77 13.96 -8.86
C ASN A 101 5.33 14.12 -9.34
N CYS A 102 5.10 14.53 -10.59
CA CYS A 102 3.76 14.64 -11.15
C CYS A 102 3.00 13.31 -11.08
N PHE A 103 3.70 12.20 -11.36
CA PHE A 103 3.13 10.86 -11.18
C PHE A 103 2.72 10.61 -9.73
N TYR A 104 3.57 10.92 -8.75
CA TYR A 104 3.24 10.77 -7.33
C TYR A 104 2.04 11.63 -6.90
N LEU A 105 2.01 12.89 -7.33
CA LEU A 105 0.98 13.86 -6.94
C LEU A 105 -0.40 13.56 -7.52
N ILE A 106 -0.45 12.97 -8.71
CA ILE A 106 -1.71 12.70 -9.40
C ILE A 106 -2.14 11.24 -9.16
N CYS A 107 -1.22 10.29 -9.32
CA CYS A 107 -1.54 8.87 -9.28
C CYS A 107 -1.79 8.35 -7.86
N LEU A 108 -0.99 8.74 -6.85
CA LEU A 108 -1.19 8.19 -5.51
C LEU A 108 -2.52 8.63 -4.86
N PRO A 109 -2.89 9.93 -4.85
CA PRO A 109 -4.16 10.34 -4.25
C PRO A 109 -5.37 9.77 -4.97
N SER A 110 -5.30 9.61 -6.30
CA SER A 110 -6.38 9.01 -7.09
C SER A 110 -6.52 7.51 -6.82
N LEU A 111 -5.42 6.75 -6.77
CA LEU A 111 -5.44 5.33 -6.38
C LEU A 111 -5.95 5.12 -4.95
N TRP A 112 -5.55 6.00 -4.03
CA TRP A 112 -6.02 5.97 -2.65
C TRP A 112 -7.52 6.25 -2.57
N SER A 113 -8.00 7.33 -3.19
CA SER A 113 -9.42 7.71 -3.19
C SER A 113 -10.29 6.61 -3.80
N THR A 114 -9.87 6.07 -4.94
CA THR A 114 -10.59 4.97 -5.60
C THR A 114 -10.60 3.70 -4.75
N THR A 115 -9.52 3.38 -4.04
CA THR A 115 -9.46 2.26 -3.08
C THR A 115 -10.55 2.38 -2.00
N PHE A 116 -10.75 3.57 -1.42
CA PHE A 116 -11.81 3.79 -0.43
C PHE A 116 -13.22 3.66 -1.01
N LEU A 117 -13.44 4.18 -2.22
CA LEU A 117 -14.72 4.04 -2.91
C LEU A 117 -15.03 2.58 -3.26
N LEU A 118 -14.05 1.85 -3.79
CA LEU A 118 -14.19 0.42 -4.12
C LEU A 118 -14.46 -0.41 -2.87
N ARG A 119 -13.77 -0.13 -1.77
CA ARG A 119 -14.00 -0.79 -0.48
C ARG A 119 -15.47 -0.71 -0.08
N SER A 120 -16.04 0.49 -0.06
CA SER A 120 -17.44 0.69 0.31
C SER A 120 -18.38 -0.10 -0.60
N LYS A 121 -18.15 -0.06 -1.92
CA LYS A 121 -18.93 -0.85 -2.90
C LYS A 121 -18.85 -2.35 -2.64
N ILE A 122 -17.65 -2.88 -2.38
CA ILE A 122 -17.45 -4.32 -2.11
C ILE A 122 -18.19 -4.74 -0.83
N LEU A 123 -18.12 -3.93 0.24
CA LEU A 123 -18.80 -4.23 1.49
C LEU A 123 -20.33 -4.24 1.32
N THR A 124 -20.88 -3.25 0.62
CA THR A 124 -22.31 -3.20 0.30
C THR A 124 -22.76 -4.42 -0.54
N LEU A 125 -21.96 -4.82 -1.53
CA LEU A 125 -22.24 -6.01 -2.35
C LEU A 125 -22.23 -7.30 -1.51
N LEU A 126 -21.27 -7.43 -0.59
CA LEU A 126 -21.16 -8.60 0.29
C LEU A 126 -22.34 -8.74 1.25
N GLU A 127 -22.93 -7.62 1.67
CA GLU A 127 -24.09 -7.58 2.58
C GLU A 127 -25.41 -7.88 1.87
N GLY A 128 -25.57 -7.41 0.64
CA GLY A 128 -26.78 -7.66 -0.15
C GLY A 128 -26.78 -9.00 -0.90
N GLN A 129 -26.32 -8.97 -2.15
CA GLN A 129 -26.85 -9.81 -3.24
C GLN A 129 -26.04 -11.06 -3.61
N VAL A 130 -24.89 -11.30 -2.99
CA VAL A 130 -23.99 -12.38 -3.45
C VAL A 130 -24.44 -13.73 -2.90
N LYS A 131 -24.78 -14.67 -3.81
CA LYS A 131 -24.97 -16.11 -3.54
C LYS A 131 -23.63 -16.77 -3.17
N MET A 132 -23.13 -16.46 -1.98
CA MET A 132 -21.90 -17.02 -1.43
C MET A 132 -22.16 -17.66 -0.06
N SER A 133 -21.41 -18.72 0.25
CA SER A 133 -21.40 -19.32 1.59
C SER A 133 -21.02 -18.28 2.65
N GLN A 134 -21.56 -18.41 3.87
CA GLN A 134 -21.22 -17.52 4.99
C GLN A 134 -19.71 -17.50 5.26
N ARG A 135 -19.04 -18.65 5.14
CA ARG A 135 -17.59 -18.76 5.28
C ARG A 135 -16.84 -17.94 4.22
N SER A 136 -17.26 -18.00 2.96
CA SER A 136 -16.66 -17.21 1.88
C SER A 136 -16.88 -15.71 2.10
N LYS A 137 -18.07 -15.29 2.56
CA LYS A 137 -18.37 -13.89 2.89
C LYS A 137 -17.45 -13.36 4.00
N LEU A 138 -17.28 -14.13 5.08
CA LEU A 138 -16.38 -13.76 6.18
C LEU A 138 -14.92 -13.62 5.72
N LEU A 139 -14.45 -14.54 4.86
CA LEU A 139 -13.10 -14.48 4.30
C LEU A 139 -12.91 -13.23 3.41
N GLN A 140 -13.89 -12.90 2.58
CA GLN A 140 -13.87 -11.69 1.75
C GLN A 140 -13.85 -10.43 2.62
N LYS A 141 -14.70 -10.34 3.66
CA LYS A 141 -14.70 -9.22 4.61
C LYS A 141 -13.35 -9.07 5.33
N ALA A 142 -12.76 -10.17 5.80
CA ALA A 142 -11.44 -10.15 6.45
C ALA A 142 -10.34 -9.65 5.51
N PHE A 143 -10.39 -10.04 4.24
CA PHE A 143 -9.42 -9.59 3.25
C PHE A 143 -9.60 -8.11 2.89
N VAL A 144 -10.83 -7.66 2.65
CA VAL A 144 -11.11 -6.23 2.40
C VAL A 144 -10.64 -5.38 3.58
N LYS A 145 -10.82 -5.86 4.82
CA LYS A 145 -10.28 -5.22 6.02
C LYS A 145 -8.75 -5.19 6.01
N SER A 146 -8.09 -6.30 5.68
CA SER A 146 -6.62 -6.37 5.56
C SER A 146 -6.09 -5.36 4.54
N VAL A 147 -6.68 -5.31 3.35
CA VAL A 147 -6.33 -4.38 2.29
C VAL A 147 -6.60 -2.93 2.69
N THR A 148 -7.69 -2.67 3.41
CA THR A 148 -7.97 -1.33 3.94
C THR A 148 -6.86 -0.89 4.89
N VAL A 149 -6.41 -1.78 5.79
CA VAL A 149 -5.31 -1.46 6.70
C VAL A 149 -4.01 -1.21 5.93
N GLN A 150 -3.71 -1.99 4.88
CA GLN A 150 -2.54 -1.75 4.01
C GLN A 150 -2.63 -0.41 3.26
N ALA A 151 -3.82 -0.05 2.77
CA ALA A 151 -4.06 1.25 2.15
C ALA A 151 -3.96 2.41 3.15
N CYS A 152 -4.41 2.22 4.40
CA CYS A 152 -4.21 3.18 5.48
C CYS A 152 -2.73 3.30 5.87
N LEU A 153 -1.98 2.20 5.89
CA LEU A 153 -0.52 2.24 6.09
C LEU A 153 0.17 3.01 4.98
N SER A 154 -0.40 3.00 3.76
CA SER A 154 0.08 3.82 2.66
C SER A 154 -0.06 5.33 2.89
N LEU A 155 -0.88 5.75 3.85
CA LEU A 155 -0.89 7.15 4.29
C LEU A 155 0.40 7.56 5.00
N LEU A 156 1.19 6.63 5.53
CA LEU A 156 2.49 6.95 6.11
C LEU A 156 3.44 7.53 5.07
N ALA A 157 3.28 7.21 3.79
CA ALA A 157 4.07 7.85 2.72
C ALA A 157 3.55 9.23 2.31
N LEU A 158 2.42 9.69 2.85
CA LEU A 158 2.09 11.10 2.74
C LEU A 158 3.11 11.94 3.52
N TYR A 159 3.69 11.43 4.61
CA TYR A 159 4.71 12.14 5.37
C TYR A 159 5.91 12.58 4.49
N PRO A 160 6.64 11.69 3.80
CA PRO A 160 7.74 12.08 2.91
C PRO A 160 7.27 12.97 1.74
N SER A 161 6.03 12.78 1.25
CA SER A 161 5.47 13.61 0.19
C SER A 161 5.22 15.07 0.66
N PHE A 162 4.61 15.24 1.84
CA PHE A 162 4.41 16.55 2.46
C PHE A 162 5.73 17.18 2.88
N ALA A 163 6.65 16.39 3.45
CA ALA A 163 8.01 16.79 3.75
C ALA A 163 8.72 17.35 2.52
N TYR A 164 8.62 16.67 1.37
CA TYR A 164 9.16 17.15 0.11
C TYR A 164 8.55 18.50 -0.30
N PHE A 165 7.22 18.63 -0.26
CA PHE A 165 6.56 19.90 -0.58
C PHE A 165 6.97 21.04 0.34
N ILE A 166 7.04 20.79 1.64
CA ILE A 166 7.50 21.78 2.62
C ILE A 166 8.96 22.13 2.33
N GLY A 167 9.80 21.15 1.99
CA GLY A 167 11.19 21.35 1.58
C GLY A 167 11.37 22.20 0.31
N GLN A 168 10.37 22.23 -0.58
CA GLN A 168 10.36 23.15 -1.73
C GLN A 168 10.04 24.60 -1.32
N LEU A 169 9.33 24.80 -0.21
CA LEU A 169 8.96 26.13 0.30
C LEU A 169 9.96 26.67 1.31
N ILE A 170 10.59 25.79 2.10
CA ILE A 170 11.45 26.11 3.23
C ILE A 170 12.70 25.23 3.14
N SER A 171 13.89 25.84 3.25
CA SER A 171 15.14 25.07 3.30
C SER A 171 15.26 24.33 4.64
N ILE A 172 15.33 23.01 4.57
CA ILE A 172 15.46 22.12 5.73
C ILE A 172 16.96 21.82 5.92
N HIS A 173 17.50 22.16 7.08
CA HIS A 173 18.94 22.05 7.38
C HIS A 173 19.29 20.82 8.23
N GLU A 174 18.28 20.03 8.62
CA GLU A 174 18.47 18.85 9.46
C GLU A 174 18.87 17.62 8.62
N GLU A 175 20.09 17.10 8.84
CA GLU A 175 20.62 15.93 8.11
C GLU A 175 19.74 14.68 8.30
N ASN A 176 19.20 14.50 9.51
CA ASN A 176 18.39 13.34 9.87
C ASN A 176 16.97 13.36 9.26
N PHE A 177 16.57 14.45 8.60
CA PHE A 177 15.22 14.60 8.08
C PHE A 177 14.90 13.57 6.99
N LEU A 178 15.86 13.33 6.08
CA LEU A 178 15.71 12.34 5.01
C LEU A 178 15.65 10.92 5.57
N ASP A 179 16.44 10.62 6.59
CA ASP A 179 16.40 9.31 7.28
C ASP A 179 15.04 9.05 7.92
N GLY A 180 14.43 10.08 8.51
CA GLY A 180 13.04 10.00 9.00
C GLY A 180 12.06 9.66 7.88
N CYS A 181 12.15 10.33 6.74
CA CYS A 181 11.34 10.04 5.56
C CYS A 181 11.51 8.59 5.09
N PHE A 182 12.74 8.07 5.09
CA PHE A 182 13.03 6.67 4.74
C PHE A 182 12.46 5.68 5.73
N PHE A 183 12.59 5.96 7.02
CA PHE A 183 12.05 5.11 8.06
C PHE A 183 10.55 4.89 7.86
N PHE A 184 9.78 5.95 7.57
CA PHE A 184 8.33 5.82 7.32
C PHE A 184 8.00 5.00 6.06
N LEU A 185 8.76 5.17 4.97
CA LEU A 185 8.59 4.36 3.76
C LEU A 185 8.89 2.87 4.02
N GLN A 186 9.97 2.58 4.73
CA GLN A 186 10.39 1.21 5.05
C GLN A 186 9.45 0.53 6.05
N LEU A 187 8.92 1.30 7.01
CA LEU A 187 8.00 0.82 8.04
C LEU A 187 6.75 0.18 7.41
N GLN A 188 6.25 0.72 6.29
CA GLN A 188 5.14 0.11 5.56
C GLN A 188 5.48 -1.30 5.06
N PHE A 189 6.67 -1.51 4.49
CA PHE A 189 7.08 -2.82 4.00
C PHE A 189 7.25 -3.82 5.14
N ALA A 190 7.71 -3.36 6.31
CA ALA A 190 7.81 -4.19 7.51
C ALA A 190 6.44 -4.59 8.10
N ILE A 191 5.47 -3.66 8.11
CA ILE A 191 4.15 -3.90 8.73
C ILE A 191 3.20 -4.69 7.82
N THR A 192 3.25 -4.47 6.50
CA THR A 192 2.40 -5.15 5.50
C THR A 192 2.30 -6.69 5.69
N PRO A 193 3.39 -7.46 5.83
CA PRO A 193 3.31 -8.90 6.05
C PRO A 193 2.67 -9.25 7.41
N LEU A 194 2.95 -8.47 8.46
CA LEU A 194 2.35 -8.69 9.79
C LEU A 194 0.83 -8.51 9.74
N VAL A 195 0.35 -7.46 9.06
CA VAL A 195 -1.09 -7.21 8.83
C VAL A 195 -1.72 -8.35 8.06
N THR A 196 -1.04 -8.86 7.03
CA THR A 196 -1.52 -9.99 6.22
C THR A 196 -1.69 -11.25 7.07
N ILE A 197 -0.68 -11.59 7.89
CA ILE A 197 -0.71 -12.74 8.80
C ILE A 197 -1.82 -12.58 9.85
N TYR A 198 -1.98 -11.37 10.39
CA TYR A 198 -2.99 -11.07 11.41
C TYR A 198 -4.42 -11.22 10.90
N TYR A 199 -4.73 -10.70 9.71
CA TYR A 199 -6.10 -10.68 9.19
C TYR A 199 -6.49 -11.92 8.39
N ILE A 200 -5.56 -12.61 7.73
CA ILE A 200 -5.89 -13.72 6.85
C ILE A 200 -5.62 -15.07 7.55
N PRO A 201 -6.66 -15.86 7.86
CA PRO A 201 -6.50 -17.10 8.62
C PRO A 201 -5.57 -18.13 7.97
N ASN A 202 -5.57 -18.22 6.64
CA ASN A 202 -4.73 -19.18 5.92
C ASN A 202 -3.24 -18.88 6.11
N TYR A 203 -2.82 -17.61 6.05
CA TYR A 203 -1.43 -17.22 6.30
C TYR A 203 -1.03 -17.47 7.75
N ARG A 204 -1.92 -17.18 8.71
CA ARG A 204 -1.68 -17.50 10.13
C ARG A 204 -1.42 -18.97 10.38
N ARG A 205 -2.19 -19.85 9.73
CA ARG A 205 -2.01 -21.31 9.82
C ARG A 205 -0.68 -21.74 9.20
N ALA A 206 -0.33 -21.21 8.03
CA ALA A 206 0.94 -21.49 7.38
C ALA A 206 2.14 -21.07 8.25
N VAL A 207 2.11 -19.86 8.81
CA VAL A 207 3.17 -19.37 9.71
C VAL A 207 3.28 -20.22 10.98
N ARG A 208 2.15 -20.57 11.62
CA ARG A 208 2.17 -21.47 12.80
C ARG A 208 2.80 -22.82 12.47
N HIS A 209 2.49 -23.40 11.32
CA HIS A 209 3.07 -24.67 10.86
C HIS A 209 4.59 -24.54 10.65
N ILE A 210 5.06 -23.45 10.03
CA ILE A 210 6.49 -23.19 9.83
C ILE A 210 7.22 -23.03 11.17
N VAL A 211 6.60 -22.38 12.14
CA VAL A 211 7.18 -22.14 13.49
C VAL A 211 7.04 -23.36 14.41
N GLY A 212 6.36 -24.43 13.98
CA GLY A 212 6.16 -25.64 14.79
C GLY A 212 5.18 -25.46 15.96
N LEU A 213 4.35 -24.42 15.91
CA LEU A 213 3.30 -24.23 16.92
C LEU A 213 2.17 -25.23 16.65
N PRO A 214 1.62 -25.89 17.69
CA PRO A 214 0.50 -26.81 17.51
C PRO A 214 -0.64 -26.07 16.83
N SER A 215 -1.16 -26.64 15.74
CA SER A 215 -2.38 -26.13 15.14
C SER A 215 -3.44 -26.15 16.23
N GLU A 216 -4.13 -25.03 16.45
CA GLU A 216 -5.38 -25.06 17.21
C GLU A 216 -6.26 -26.08 16.48
N SER A 217 -6.29 -27.30 17.01
CA SER A 217 -7.29 -28.29 16.69
C SER A 217 -8.61 -27.56 16.82
N SER A 218 -9.43 -27.63 15.79
CA SER A 218 -10.77 -27.06 15.77
C SER A 218 -11.54 -27.40 17.05
N LEU A 219 -11.43 -26.56 18.09
CA LEU A 219 -12.51 -26.36 19.03
C LEU A 219 -13.62 -25.78 18.16
N GLY A 220 -14.60 -26.65 17.90
CA GLY A 220 -15.51 -26.56 16.79
C GLY A 220 -16.42 -25.33 16.81
N PRO A 221 -17.26 -25.19 15.76
CA PRO A 221 -18.31 -24.19 15.71
C PRO A 221 -19.44 -24.58 16.68
N ASN A 222 -19.22 -24.49 17.99
CA ASN A 222 -20.24 -24.75 19.02
C ASN A 222 -20.05 -23.80 20.20
N THR A 223 -20.37 -22.51 20.02
CA THR A 223 -20.99 -21.63 21.04
C THR A 223 -21.21 -20.23 20.47
N VAL A 224 -22.11 -20.11 19.50
CA VAL A 224 -23.11 -19.03 19.53
C VAL A 224 -24.44 -19.71 19.29
N SER A 225 -25.03 -20.22 20.36
CA SER A 225 -26.47 -20.49 20.39
C SER A 225 -27.18 -19.14 20.28
N PHE A 226 -27.51 -18.73 19.06
CA PHE A 226 -28.68 -17.89 18.88
C PHE A 226 -29.86 -18.76 19.29
N SER A 227 -30.38 -18.54 20.49
CA SER A 227 -31.71 -19.02 20.84
C SER A 227 -32.66 -18.51 19.76
N PRO A 228 -33.38 -19.38 19.03
CA PRO A 228 -34.57 -18.92 18.35
C PRO A 228 -35.49 -18.40 19.46
N VAL A 229 -35.83 -17.11 19.40
CA VAL A 229 -37.00 -16.61 20.11
C VAL A 229 -38.16 -17.47 19.64
N THR A 230 -38.58 -18.37 20.51
CA THR A 230 -39.73 -19.23 20.34
C THR A 230 -40.90 -18.31 20.02
N THR A 231 -41.35 -18.35 18.77
CA THR A 231 -42.65 -17.83 18.40
C THR A 231 -43.65 -18.76 19.05
N GLU A 232 -44.04 -18.43 20.29
CA GLU A 232 -45.15 -19.07 20.96
C GLU A 232 -46.39 -18.78 20.13
N LYS A 233 -46.86 -19.85 19.49
CA LYS A 233 -48.21 -19.96 18.96
C LYS A 233 -49.19 -19.71 20.11
N ILE A 234 -49.81 -18.55 20.14
CA ILE A 234 -51.14 -18.40 20.73
C ILE A 234 -52.11 -18.84 19.64
N ILE A 235 -52.46 -20.11 19.69
CA ILE A 235 -53.66 -20.66 19.04
C ILE A 235 -54.51 -21.22 20.19
N ASP A 236 -55.79 -20.89 20.10
CA ASP A 236 -56.95 -21.42 20.81
C ASP A 236 -57.36 -20.79 22.15
N LEU A 237 -58.36 -19.93 22.04
CA LEU A 237 -59.54 -20.05 22.89
C LEU A 237 -60.81 -19.92 22.02
N GLN A 238 -61.56 -21.03 22.02
CA GLN A 238 -62.87 -21.22 21.44
C GLN A 238 -63.92 -20.28 22.07
N ILE A 239 -64.84 -19.78 21.24
CA ILE A 239 -66.32 -19.87 21.32
C ILE A 239 -66.91 -18.82 20.37
#